data_AF-A0A0C9UIZ2-F1
#
_entry.id   AF-A0A0C9UIZ2-F1
#
_cell.length_a   1.000
_cell.length_b   1.000
_cell.length_c   1.000
_cell.angle_alpha   90.00
_cell.angle_beta   90.00
_cell.angle_gamma   90.00
#
_symmetry.space_group_name_H-M   'P 1'
#
loop_
_entity.id
_entity.type
_entity.pdbx_description
1 polymer ?
#
loop_
_entity_poly.entity_id
_entity_poly.type
_entity_poly.pdbx_seq_one_letter_code
_entity_poly.pdbx_strand_id
1 'polypeptide(L)'
;MAHSLEYSISHSKKLVLLQHRVERNNEGHLIFRTYAQRDYLMVKCPPHRIALTRLLFSSHSLAIERLQWAERRRQPIHHHLRLCQFCHQGVENEVHAVLTCTAHEPIVIARAHFLSQLPLLGTAIPPHPPPGHSDLDFFRALLGWPAVLPWLAQLVHTVLSEYDQYPLYIPQ
;
A
#
# COMPACT_ATOMS: atom_id res chain seq x y z
N MET A 1 -2.65 18.16 25.30
CA MET A 1 -3.99 17.80 24.78
C MET A 1 -3.83 16.58 23.91
N ALA A 2 -4.61 15.52 24.14
CA ALA A 2 -4.59 14.35 23.25
C ALA A 2 -5.18 14.76 21.90
N HIS A 3 -4.41 14.66 20.83
CA HIS A 3 -4.92 14.87 19.48
C HIS A 3 -5.93 13.76 19.16
N SER A 4 -6.97 14.09 18.36
CA SER A 4 -7.89 13.07 17.88
C SER A 4 -7.13 12.02 17.05
N LEU A 5 -7.66 10.79 17.00
CA LEU A 5 -7.09 9.73 16.17
C LEU A 5 -7.02 10.15 14.69
N GLU A 6 -8.05 10.85 14.21
CA GLU A 6 -8.11 11.39 12.85
C GLU A 6 -7.00 12.42 12.58
N TYR A 7 -6.76 13.34 13.53
CA TYR A 7 -5.64 14.29 13.42
C TYR A 7 -4.30 13.54 13.35
N SER A 8 -4.14 12.51 14.18
CA SER A 8 -2.90 11.72 14.23
C SER A 8 -2.64 10.96 12.92
N ILE A 9 -3.69 10.43 12.28
CA ILE A 9 -3.58 9.75 10.98
C ILE A 9 -3.29 10.75 9.86
N SER A 10 -4.07 11.84 9.79
CA SER A 10 -3.95 12.87 8.73
C SER A 10 -2.58 13.55 8.69
N HIS A 11 -1.90 13.69 9.84
CA HIS A 11 -0.58 14.33 9.92
C HIS A 11 0.58 13.32 9.97
N SER A 12 0.29 12.02 9.94
CA SER A 12 1.32 10.98 9.96
C SER A 12 1.98 10.83 8.59
N LYS A 13 3.31 10.91 8.55
CA LYS A 13 4.09 10.58 7.34
C LYS A 13 4.13 9.08 7.02
N LYS A 14 3.66 8.24 7.95
CA LYS A 14 3.68 6.78 7.86
C LYS A 14 2.36 6.23 7.35
N LEU A 15 1.27 6.73 7.92
CA LEU A 15 -0.07 6.18 7.67
C LEU A 15 -0.71 6.75 6.40
N VAL A 16 0.08 6.98 5.35
CA VAL A 16 -0.37 7.65 4.12
C VAL A 16 -1.55 6.91 3.48
N LEU A 17 -1.57 5.57 3.50
CA LEU A 17 -2.68 4.78 2.95
C LEU A 17 -3.97 4.84 3.79
N LEU A 18 -3.90 5.29 5.04
CA LEU A 18 -5.06 5.44 5.92
C LEU A 18 -5.63 6.86 5.94
N GLN A 19 -4.92 7.84 5.39
CA GLN A 19 -5.40 9.20 5.26
C GLN A 19 -6.52 9.30 4.22
N HIS A 20 -7.48 10.19 4.48
CA HIS A 20 -8.64 10.43 3.60
C HIS A 20 -9.36 9.15 3.20
N ARG A 21 -9.34 8.13 4.07
CA ARG A 21 -9.87 6.82 3.75
C ARG A 21 -11.38 6.88 3.58
N VAL A 22 -11.83 6.43 2.41
CA VAL A 22 -13.24 6.34 2.05
C VAL A 22 -13.64 4.87 2.07
N GLU A 23 -14.75 4.55 2.74
CA GLU A 23 -15.31 3.19 2.75
C GLU A 23 -16.56 3.13 1.88
N ARG A 24 -16.80 1.95 1.29
CA ARG A 24 -17.99 1.65 0.51
C ARG A 24 -18.64 0.36 0.98
N ASN A 25 -19.96 0.28 0.83
CA ASN A 25 -20.65 -1.01 0.90
C ASN A 25 -20.40 -1.81 -0.41
N ASN A 26 -20.96 -3.02 -0.48
CA ASN A 26 -20.83 -3.88 -1.67
C ASN A 26 -21.50 -3.31 -2.93
N GLU A 27 -22.39 -2.33 -2.79
CA GLU A 27 -23.07 -1.64 -3.90
C GLU A 27 -22.28 -0.41 -4.38
N GLY A 28 -21.18 -0.06 -3.69
CA GLY A 28 -20.36 1.11 -3.99
C GLY A 28 -20.81 2.41 -3.32
N HIS A 29 -21.87 2.38 -2.50
CA HIS A 29 -22.32 3.54 -1.73
C HIS A 29 -21.32 3.88 -0.63
N LEU A 30 -21.03 5.18 -0.49
CA LEU A 30 -20.15 5.68 0.56
C LEU A 30 -20.73 5.40 1.95
N ILE A 31 -19.90 4.88 2.83
CA ILE A 31 -20.26 4.64 4.23
C ILE A 31 -19.27 5.32 5.16
N PHE A 32 -19.79 5.88 6.25
CA PHE A 32 -18.97 6.49 7.30
C PHE A 32 -19.03 5.63 8.56
N ARG A 33 -17.86 5.22 9.06
CA ARG A 33 -17.72 4.41 10.28
C ARG A 33 -16.59 4.95 11.15
N THR A 34 -16.94 5.59 12.27
CA THR A 34 -15.97 6.13 13.25
C THR A 34 -15.22 5.00 13.96
N TYR A 35 -15.94 4.03 14.51
CA TYR A 35 -15.38 2.85 15.18
C TYR A 35 -15.97 1.58 14.57
N ALA A 36 -15.17 0.88 13.77
CA ALA A 36 -15.58 -0.39 13.17
C ALA A 36 -14.37 -1.30 12.96
N GLN A 37 -14.64 -2.60 13.04
CA GLN A 37 -13.74 -3.59 12.47
C GLN A 37 -13.67 -3.36 10.95
N ARG A 38 -12.46 -3.09 10.45
CA ARG A 38 -12.25 -2.73 9.05
C ARG A 38 -12.24 -3.97 8.18
N ASP A 39 -12.79 -3.87 6.96
CA ASP A 39 -12.96 -5.02 6.07
C ASP A 39 -11.64 -5.67 5.64
N TYR A 40 -10.52 -4.94 5.66
CA TYR A 40 -9.20 -5.52 5.36
C TYR A 40 -8.75 -6.52 6.44
N LEU A 41 -9.29 -6.42 7.65
CA LEU A 41 -9.10 -7.41 8.72
C LEU A 41 -9.97 -8.66 8.52
N MET A 42 -10.93 -8.62 7.58
CA MET A 42 -11.81 -9.73 7.26
C MET A 42 -11.31 -10.56 6.05
N VAL A 43 -10.18 -10.18 5.44
CA VAL A 43 -9.52 -10.98 4.41
C VAL A 43 -9.24 -12.37 4.95
N LYS A 44 -9.80 -13.41 4.32
CA LYS A 44 -9.82 -14.79 4.84
C LYS A 44 -8.41 -15.38 4.95
N CYS A 45 -7.59 -15.24 3.92
CA CYS A 45 -6.22 -15.77 3.87
C CYS A 45 -5.31 -15.04 4.89
N PRO A 46 -4.82 -15.72 5.94
CA PRO A 46 -4.05 -15.05 7.00
C PRO A 46 -2.76 -14.37 6.53
N PRO A 47 -1.89 -14.98 5.69
CA PRO A 47 -0.71 -14.31 5.16
C PRO A 47 -1.02 -13.01 4.41
N HIS A 48 -2.07 -13.03 3.58
CA HIS A 48 -2.49 -11.85 2.80
C HIS A 48 -3.00 -10.73 3.72
N ARG A 49 -3.84 -11.10 4.71
CA ARG A 49 -4.35 -10.16 5.71
C ARG A 49 -3.21 -9.51 6.50
N ILE A 50 -2.22 -10.30 6.93
CA ILE A 50 -1.04 -9.81 7.65
C ILE A 50 -0.24 -8.87 6.77
N ALA A 51 0.04 -9.24 5.51
CA ALA A 51 0.79 -8.41 4.58
C ALA A 51 0.10 -7.06 4.34
N LEU A 52 -1.20 -7.07 4.05
CA LEU A 52 -1.97 -5.84 3.86
C LEU A 52 -1.97 -4.96 5.13
N THR A 53 -2.15 -5.58 6.31
CA THR A 53 -2.11 -4.84 7.58
C THR A 53 -0.72 -4.24 7.82
N ARG A 54 0.35 -4.99 7.58
CA ARG A 54 1.72 -4.49 7.68
C ARG A 54 1.98 -3.32 6.75
N LEU A 55 1.49 -3.38 5.51
CA LEU A 55 1.58 -2.28 4.56
C LEU A 55 0.86 -1.03 5.08
N LEU A 56 -0.39 -1.17 5.52
CA LEU A 56 -1.21 -0.04 5.98
C LEU A 56 -0.67 0.67 7.23
N PHE A 57 -0.02 -0.08 8.12
CA PHE A 57 0.48 0.43 9.39
C PHE A 57 2.01 0.60 9.41
N SER A 58 2.64 0.68 8.24
CA SER A 58 4.08 0.97 8.10
C SER A 58 4.97 -0.01 8.88
N SER A 59 4.58 -1.28 8.88
CA SER A 59 5.25 -2.40 9.56
C SER A 59 5.79 -3.40 8.53
N HIS A 60 6.38 -2.87 7.45
CA HIS A 60 6.90 -3.62 6.30
C HIS A 60 8.39 -3.33 6.07
N SER A 61 9.00 -4.06 5.14
CA SER A 61 10.43 -4.05 4.83
C SER A 61 10.86 -3.02 3.78
N LEU A 62 9.91 -2.33 3.14
CA LEU A 62 10.25 -1.33 2.13
C LEU A 62 11.21 -0.24 2.66
N ALA A 63 12.06 0.28 1.78
CA ALA A 63 13.13 1.22 2.10
C ALA A 63 12.61 2.50 2.77
N ILE A 64 11.41 2.97 2.41
CA ILE A 64 10.78 4.13 3.05
C ILE A 64 10.72 3.97 4.57
N GLU A 65 10.43 2.76 5.06
CA GLU A 65 10.33 2.45 6.48
C GLU A 65 11.64 1.95 7.08
N ARG A 66 12.40 1.12 6.38
CA ARG A 66 13.63 0.53 6.92
C ARG A 66 14.79 1.52 7.01
N LEU A 67 14.97 2.34 5.98
CA LEU A 67 16.12 3.24 5.89
C LEU A 67 15.96 4.54 6.69
N GLN A 68 14.76 4.79 7.24
CA GLN A 68 14.52 5.95 8.11
C GLN A 68 15.19 5.83 9.49
N TRP A 69 15.52 4.62 9.91
CA TRP A 69 16.08 4.36 11.23
C TRP A 69 17.61 4.35 11.18
N ALA A 70 18.21 4.82 12.26
CA ALA A 70 19.63 4.63 12.50
C ALA A 70 19.88 3.16 12.87
N GLU A 71 20.88 2.56 12.25
CA GLU A 71 21.39 1.23 12.58
C GLU A 71 22.86 1.35 12.99
N ARG A 72 23.42 0.31 13.64
CA ARG A 72 24.76 0.35 14.27
C ARG A 72 25.87 0.94 13.40
N ARG A 73 25.78 0.83 12.07
CA ARG A 73 26.79 1.30 11.12
C ARG A 73 26.22 2.19 10.00
N ARG A 74 24.97 2.65 10.12
CA ARG A 74 24.29 3.40 9.06
C ARG A 74 23.40 4.48 9.67
N GLN A 75 23.63 5.72 9.29
CA GLN A 75 22.75 6.83 9.65
C GLN A 75 21.40 6.72 8.91
N PRO A 76 20.33 7.36 9.41
CA PRO A 76 19.08 7.49 8.68
C PRO A 76 19.33 8.07 7.27
N ILE A 77 18.72 7.45 6.27
CA ILE A 77 18.82 7.92 4.88
C ILE A 77 17.69 8.92 4.62
N HIS A 78 18.02 10.02 3.95
CA HIS A 78 17.05 11.04 3.54
C HIS A 78 15.97 10.45 2.64
N HIS A 79 14.73 10.91 2.78
CA HIS A 79 13.57 10.36 2.07
C HIS A 79 13.80 10.16 0.56
N HIS A 80 14.30 11.18 -0.13
CA HIS A 80 14.52 11.15 -1.58
C HIS A 80 15.62 10.17 -2.03
N LEU A 81 16.44 9.68 -1.09
CA LEU A 81 17.51 8.70 -1.34
C LEU A 81 17.11 7.26 -0.97
N ARG A 82 15.90 7.05 -0.45
CA ARG A 82 15.37 5.70 -0.12
C ARG A 82 14.84 5.03 -1.39
N LEU A 83 15.72 4.83 -2.36
CA LEU A 83 15.36 4.38 -3.70
C LEU A 83 14.96 2.91 -3.71
N CYS A 84 14.09 2.56 -4.66
CA CYS A 84 13.63 1.18 -4.92
C CYS A 84 14.81 0.26 -5.23
N GLN A 85 14.93 -0.83 -4.47
CA GLN A 85 15.98 -1.84 -4.62
C GLN A 85 15.98 -2.57 -5.96
N PHE A 86 14.89 -2.45 -6.73
CA PHE A 86 14.79 -3.03 -8.07
C PHE A 86 15.10 -2.01 -9.17
N CYS A 87 14.44 -0.85 -9.19
CA CYS A 87 14.57 0.09 -10.30
C CYS A 87 15.61 1.20 -10.06
N HIS A 88 15.94 1.50 -8.82
CA HIS A 88 16.79 2.63 -8.39
C HIS A 88 16.35 4.02 -8.90
N GLN A 89 15.15 4.17 -9.45
CA GLN A 89 14.68 5.42 -10.07
C GLN A 89 13.68 6.19 -9.21
N GLY A 90 12.89 5.50 -8.39
CA GLY A 90 11.87 6.09 -7.53
C GLY A 90 12.10 5.75 -6.07
N VAL A 91 11.52 6.54 -5.16
CA VAL A 91 11.49 6.21 -3.72
C VAL A 91 10.71 4.92 -3.52
N GLU A 92 11.27 3.97 -2.77
CA GLU A 92 10.64 2.71 -2.41
C GLU A 92 9.57 2.89 -1.32
N ASN A 93 8.43 3.42 -1.73
CA ASN A 93 7.24 3.51 -0.89
C ASN A 93 6.19 2.48 -1.31
N GLU A 94 5.08 2.44 -0.57
CA GLU A 94 3.99 1.49 -0.74
C GLU A 94 3.38 1.58 -2.14
N VAL A 95 3.19 2.81 -2.63
CA VAL A 95 2.62 3.08 -3.96
C VAL A 95 3.57 2.60 -5.05
N HIS A 96 4.86 2.96 -4.97
CA HIS A 96 5.85 2.55 -5.94
C HIS A 96 5.98 1.02 -5.98
N ALA A 97 6.13 0.38 -4.82
CA ALA A 97 6.30 -1.06 -4.72
C ALA A 97 5.10 -1.84 -5.29
N VAL A 98 3.88 -1.42 -4.97
CA VAL A 98 2.66 -2.16 -5.32
C VAL A 98 2.14 -1.80 -6.70
N LEU A 99 2.14 -0.52 -7.09
CA LEU A 99 1.43 -0.03 -8.27
C LEU A 99 2.34 0.42 -9.42
N THR A 100 3.54 0.94 -9.14
CA THR A 100 4.33 1.65 -10.16
C THR A 100 5.56 0.89 -10.65
N CYS A 101 6.29 0.18 -9.79
CA CYS A 101 7.57 -0.44 -10.12
C CYS A 101 7.42 -1.51 -11.21
N THR A 102 8.16 -1.38 -12.32
CA THR A 102 8.15 -2.32 -13.46
C THR A 102 9.45 -3.11 -13.61
N ALA A 103 10.40 -2.94 -12.69
CA ALA A 103 11.73 -3.53 -12.81
C ALA A 103 11.82 -5.00 -12.35
N HIS A 104 10.77 -5.54 -11.72
CA HIS A 104 10.76 -6.90 -11.18
C HIS A 104 9.58 -7.71 -11.76
N GLU A 105 9.88 -8.70 -12.60
CA GLU A 105 8.89 -9.42 -13.40
C GLU A 105 7.78 -10.10 -12.57
N PRO A 106 8.06 -10.84 -11.47
CA PRO A 106 7.02 -11.41 -10.62
C PRO A 106 6.00 -10.38 -10.10
N ILE A 107 6.46 -9.17 -9.76
CA ILE A 107 5.58 -8.09 -9.29
C ILE A 107 4.73 -7.56 -10.43
N VAL A 108 5.32 -7.39 -11.62
CA VAL A 108 4.60 -6.93 -12.82
C VAL A 108 3.49 -7.91 -13.18
N ILE A 109 3.77 -9.22 -13.18
CA ILE A 109 2.78 -10.27 -13.46
C ILE A 109 1.67 -10.26 -12.41
N ALA A 110 2.02 -10.23 -11.13
CA ALA A 110 1.04 -10.20 -10.04
C ALA A 110 0.13 -8.95 -10.11
N ARG A 111 0.71 -7.79 -10.42
CA ARG A 111 -0.04 -6.54 -10.59
C ARG A 111 -0.95 -6.59 -11.82
N ALA A 112 -0.46 -7.07 -12.96
CA ALA A 112 -1.28 -7.21 -14.16
C ALA A 112 -2.47 -8.15 -13.93
N HIS A 113 -2.24 -9.27 -13.22
CA HIS A 113 -3.29 -10.18 -12.81
C HIS A 113 -4.29 -9.51 -11.86
N PHE A 114 -3.83 -8.77 -10.84
CA PHE A 114 -4.73 -8.01 -9.96
C PHE A 114 -5.60 -7.00 -10.74
N LEU A 115 -4.98 -6.19 -11.61
CA LEU A 115 -5.69 -5.17 -12.38
C LEU A 115 -6.72 -5.78 -13.34
N SER A 116 -6.44 -6.94 -13.92
CA SER A 116 -7.40 -7.63 -14.80
C SER A 116 -8.64 -8.16 -14.06
N GLN A 117 -8.57 -8.33 -12.73
CA GLN A 117 -9.74 -8.72 -11.94
C GLN A 117 -10.67 -7.56 -11.63
N LEU A 118 -10.17 -6.32 -11.56
CA LEU A 118 -10.97 -5.16 -11.10
C LEU A 118 -12.29 -4.99 -11.87
N PRO A 119 -12.31 -5.06 -13.22
CA PRO A 119 -13.57 -4.94 -13.98
C PRO A 119 -14.59 -6.05 -13.67
N LEU A 120 -14.13 -7.23 -13.23
CA LEU A 120 -14.98 -8.38 -12.93
C LEU A 120 -15.65 -8.27 -11.55
N LEU A 121 -15.13 -7.41 -10.66
CA LEU A 121 -15.62 -7.25 -9.30
C LEU A 121 -16.77 -6.24 -9.19
N GLY A 122 -17.00 -5.45 -10.23
CA GLY A 122 -18.10 -4.48 -10.30
C GLY A 122 -17.78 -3.26 -11.15
N THR A 123 -18.77 -2.74 -11.86
CA THR A 123 -18.62 -1.61 -12.79
C THR A 123 -18.28 -0.28 -12.11
N ALA A 124 -18.55 -0.16 -10.81
CA ALA A 124 -18.24 1.04 -10.05
C ALA A 124 -16.79 1.07 -9.52
N ILE A 125 -16.05 -0.03 -9.62
CA ILE A 125 -14.65 -0.11 -9.19
C ILE A 125 -13.77 0.50 -10.29
N PRO A 126 -12.94 1.52 -9.98
CA PRO A 126 -12.09 2.13 -10.98
C PRO A 126 -11.00 1.14 -11.44
N PRO A 127 -10.84 0.89 -12.76
CA PRO A 127 -9.80 0.00 -13.27
C PRO A 127 -8.42 0.67 -13.35
N HIS A 128 -8.38 2.00 -13.31
CA HIS A 128 -7.18 2.82 -13.35
C HIS A 128 -7.37 4.08 -12.49
N PRO A 129 -6.30 4.82 -12.15
CA PRO A 129 -6.42 6.12 -11.51
C PRO A 129 -7.36 7.03 -12.31
N PRO A 130 -8.37 7.67 -11.69
CA PRO A 130 -9.20 8.65 -12.38
C PRO A 130 -8.35 9.84 -12.89
N PRO A 131 -8.76 10.53 -13.97
CA PRO A 131 -8.05 11.70 -14.44
C PRO A 131 -7.81 12.72 -13.30
N GLY A 132 -6.57 13.24 -13.22
CA GLY A 132 -6.17 14.20 -12.20
C GLY A 132 -5.91 13.63 -10.79
N HIS A 133 -6.03 12.32 -10.60
CA HIS A 133 -5.70 11.65 -9.33
C HIS A 133 -4.33 11.00 -9.38
N SER A 134 -3.64 10.96 -8.23
CA SER A 134 -2.36 10.28 -8.10
C SER A 134 -2.52 8.77 -7.93
N ASP A 135 -1.45 8.01 -8.13
CA ASP A 135 -1.43 6.56 -7.80
C ASP A 135 -1.74 6.30 -6.32
N LEU A 136 -1.40 7.25 -5.42
CA LEU A 136 -1.75 7.16 -4.01
C LEU A 136 -3.26 7.26 -3.79
N ASP A 137 -3.93 8.18 -4.49
CA ASP A 137 -5.39 8.33 -4.41
C ASP A 137 -6.10 7.11 -4.99
N PHE A 138 -5.56 6.54 -6.07
CA PHE A 138 -6.02 5.28 -6.63
C PHE A 138 -5.88 4.14 -5.62
N PHE A 139 -4.71 4.00 -4.97
CA PHE A 139 -4.51 2.97 -3.93
C PHE A 139 -5.49 3.15 -2.77
N ARG A 140 -5.65 4.37 -2.25
CA ARG A 140 -6.63 4.69 -1.20
C ARG A 140 -8.05 4.35 -1.62
N ALA A 141 -8.41 4.62 -2.88
CA ALA A 141 -9.73 4.27 -3.41
C ALA A 141 -9.95 2.75 -3.41
N LEU A 142 -8.98 1.95 -3.87
CA LEU A 142 -9.05 0.49 -3.89
C LEU A 142 -9.25 -0.11 -2.48
N LEU A 143 -8.61 0.46 -1.45
CA LEU A 143 -8.77 0.06 -0.04
C LEU A 143 -10.18 0.28 0.53
N GLY A 144 -11.00 1.06 -0.18
CA GLY A 144 -12.38 1.35 0.18
C GLY A 144 -13.40 0.32 -0.32
N TRP A 145 -12.99 -0.64 -1.14
CA TRP A 145 -13.88 -1.60 -1.80
C TRP A 145 -13.75 -3.00 -1.18
N PRO A 146 -14.74 -3.48 -0.41
CA PRO A 146 -14.65 -4.79 0.24
C PRO A 146 -14.37 -5.95 -0.74
N ALA A 147 -14.96 -5.91 -1.93
CA ALA A 147 -14.76 -6.91 -2.98
C ALA A 147 -13.32 -6.95 -3.54
N VAL A 148 -12.60 -5.82 -3.49
CA VAL A 148 -11.22 -5.69 -3.98
C VAL A 148 -10.19 -6.20 -2.96
N LEU A 149 -10.51 -6.10 -1.67
CA LEU A 149 -9.55 -6.35 -0.59
C LEU A 149 -8.88 -7.73 -0.63
N PRO A 150 -9.55 -8.85 -0.93
CA PRO A 150 -8.89 -10.15 -1.02
C PRO A 150 -7.79 -10.19 -2.10
N TRP A 151 -8.07 -9.60 -3.26
CA TRP A 151 -7.15 -9.54 -4.41
C TRP A 151 -6.01 -8.56 -4.16
N LEU A 152 -6.32 -7.39 -3.59
CA LEU A 152 -5.32 -6.41 -3.21
C LEU A 152 -4.38 -6.97 -2.13
N ALA A 153 -4.93 -7.67 -1.13
CA ALA A 153 -4.13 -8.31 -0.09
C ALA A 153 -3.21 -9.42 -0.64
N GLN A 154 -3.67 -10.16 -1.65
CA GLN A 154 -2.83 -11.13 -2.37
C GLN A 154 -1.69 -10.44 -3.11
N LEU A 155 -1.97 -9.38 -3.87
CA LEU A 155 -0.94 -8.60 -4.55
C LEU A 155 0.09 -8.05 -3.56
N VAL A 156 -0.36 -7.43 -2.47
CA VAL A 156 0.51 -6.88 -1.43
C VAL A 156 1.37 -7.97 -0.79
N HIS A 157 0.82 -9.16 -0.55
CA HIS A 157 1.60 -10.27 -0.04
C HIS A 157 2.72 -10.66 -1.00
N THR A 158 2.40 -10.87 -2.29
CA THR A 158 3.42 -11.18 -3.30
C THR A 158 4.49 -10.10 -3.35
N VAL A 159 4.09 -8.82 -3.44
CA VAL A 159 5.02 -7.69 -3.49
C VAL A 159 5.95 -7.69 -2.29
N LEU A 160 5.42 -7.71 -1.06
CA LEU A 160 6.28 -7.68 0.13
C LEU A 160 7.17 -8.92 0.24
N SER A 161 6.68 -10.10 -0.17
CA SER A 161 7.49 -11.31 -0.21
C SER A 161 8.62 -11.24 -1.25
N GLU A 162 8.42 -10.60 -2.39
CA GLU A 162 9.51 -10.33 -3.35
C GLU A 162 10.49 -9.30 -2.77
N TYR A 163 10.02 -8.21 -2.17
CA TYR A 163 10.92 -7.22 -1.57
C TYR A 163 11.76 -7.78 -0.41
N ASP A 164 11.20 -8.68 0.40
CA ASP A 164 11.90 -9.35 1.50
C ASP A 164 13.06 -10.26 1.05
N GLN A 165 13.09 -10.69 -0.21
CA GLN A 165 14.10 -11.62 -0.74
C GLN A 165 15.40 -10.92 -1.15
N TYR A 166 15.39 -9.61 -1.35
CA TYR A 166 16.54 -8.86 -1.87
C TYR A 166 17.00 -7.80 -0.87
N PRO A 167 18.30 -7.47 -0.85
CA PRO A 167 18.81 -6.42 0.02
C PRO A 167 18.33 -5.04 -0.47
N LEU A 168 18.03 -4.17 0.50
CA LEU A 168 17.73 -2.77 0.23
C LEU A 168 18.88 -2.08 -0.50
N TYR A 169 18.54 -1.21 -1.45
CA TYR A 169 19.53 -0.35 -2.09
C TYR A 169 19.97 0.77 -1.13
N ILE A 170 21.29 0.82 -0.89
CA ILE A 170 21.95 1.87 -0.10
C ILE A 170 22.77 2.72 -1.08
N PRO A 171 22.39 3.99 -1.33
CA PRO A 171 23.20 4.88 -2.15
C PRO A 171 24.56 5.12 -1.48
N GLN A 172 25.62 5.15 -2.31
CA GLN A 172 26.99 5.44 -1.89
C GLN A 172 27.21 6.94 -1.73
#